data_AF-A0A6L7U1R4-F1
#
_entry.id   AF-A0A6L7U1R4-F1
#
_cell.length_a   1.000
_cell.length_b   1.000
_cell.length_c   1.000
_cell.angle_alpha   90.00
_cell.angle_beta   90.00
_cell.angle_gamma   90.00
#
_symmetry.space_group_name_H-M   'P 1'
#
loop_
_entity.id
_entity.type
_entity.pdbx_description
1 polymer ?
#
loop_
_entity_poly.entity_id
_entity_poly.type
_entity_poly.pdbx_seq_one_letter_code
_entity_poly.pdbx_strand_id
1 'polypeptide(L)'
;MSNRVAFTPGDGDHDRRSFAELSSSVPTGEDALLTEGILTFMAGYPSSERIFRRCELSHLGTEQDIDGALRQLQLAHRVGSPAPDIWFPLTPWTDTQGVLRYAPPASLKELGRSLLLREGVGLTESKAERDYRLSWETDQREGVWGVPTFAEIGVESSEPLRLRWGRATIHSEYEDRILDTYNPPCTAYEILDPAEFQDEAARIGEDPVRLEKDLYVNRAINVLADLDPPHGCLAFEGGTALTKAWRMYSRFSEALDFRFLPSDAKTGTSVEIKRAVHAHVVDHLIANLLPHLPNGRLRMRYSRFRDKAPVQRVICNYDTSLPVRSDVVTGIKVEIAFLNAQIPVVDMSCVNNPAVVPHTQETELGIVSCVLPWVILAGKVAALTERVPVWEGMELHLRSADFMRHLVDLYLCRVVYPSPATVADMRFQLPQSNDELANRLHHTCRCLRTDPFYARAFQAYQERMLVGQTSPRLSFELAVDNFEQLGLRLLAI
;
A
#
# COMPACT_ATOMS: atom_id res chain seq x y z
N MET A 1 66.60 -5.55 1.05
CA MET A 1 66.60 -6.70 0.12
C MET A 1 65.37 -7.52 0.44
N SER A 2 64.30 -7.36 -0.34
CA SER A 2 62.99 -7.97 -0.06
C SER A 2 62.38 -8.48 -1.36
N ASN A 3 61.85 -9.69 -1.28
CA ASN A 3 61.39 -10.55 -2.37
C ASN A 3 60.22 -9.94 -3.15
N ARG A 4 60.33 -9.94 -4.48
CA ARG A 4 59.19 -9.83 -5.40
C ARG A 4 58.78 -11.23 -5.82
N VAL A 5 57.60 -11.66 -5.38
CA VAL A 5 56.89 -12.81 -5.93
C VAL A 5 55.89 -12.27 -6.94
N ALA A 6 55.99 -12.75 -8.18
CA ALA A 6 55.06 -12.48 -9.26
C ALA A 6 53.80 -13.34 -9.07
N PHE A 7 52.62 -12.73 -9.13
CA PHE A 7 51.34 -13.41 -9.25
C PHE A 7 50.82 -13.24 -10.69
N THR A 8 50.65 -14.36 -11.38
CA THR A 8 49.89 -14.47 -12.64
C THR A 8 48.40 -14.60 -12.32
N PRO A 9 47.50 -13.84 -12.97
CA PRO A 9 46.06 -14.09 -12.88
C PRO A 9 45.73 -15.31 -13.76
N GLY A 10 45.08 -16.31 -13.19
CA GLY A 10 44.55 -17.46 -13.91
C GLY A 10 43.21 -17.12 -14.57
N ASP A 11 43.07 -17.59 -15.80
CA ASP A 11 41.83 -17.60 -16.57
C ASP A 11 40.73 -18.39 -15.83
N GLY A 12 39.62 -17.70 -15.56
CA GLY A 12 38.38 -18.26 -15.03
C GLY A 12 37.22 -17.73 -15.86
N ASP A 13 37.15 -18.15 -17.11
CA ASP A 13 36.08 -17.84 -18.06
C ASP A 13 34.86 -18.72 -17.75
N HIS A 14 34.02 -18.25 -16.82
CA HIS A 14 32.69 -18.79 -16.60
C HIS A 14 31.65 -17.89 -17.26
N ASP A 15 31.31 -18.28 -18.49
CA ASP A 15 30.00 -18.24 -19.14
C ASP A 15 29.07 -17.07 -18.74
N ARG A 16 29.41 -15.88 -19.24
CA ARG A 16 28.47 -14.77 -19.40
C ARG A 16 28.09 -14.63 -20.87
N ARG A 17 27.30 -15.57 -21.39
CA ARG A 17 26.55 -15.30 -22.63
C ARG A 17 25.54 -14.20 -22.36
N SER A 18 25.69 -13.11 -23.10
CA SER A 18 24.80 -11.97 -23.02
C SER A 18 23.38 -12.38 -23.46
N PHE A 19 22.36 -11.90 -22.73
CA PHE A 19 20.94 -12.08 -23.06
C PHE A 19 20.56 -11.63 -24.49
N ALA A 20 21.42 -10.83 -25.13
CA ALA A 20 21.24 -10.33 -26.48
C ALA A 20 21.51 -11.38 -27.59
N GLU A 21 22.21 -12.49 -27.30
CA GLU A 21 22.51 -13.52 -28.30
C GLU A 21 21.43 -14.61 -28.43
N LEU A 22 20.46 -14.66 -27.50
CA LEU A 22 19.34 -15.61 -27.54
C LEU A 22 18.11 -15.10 -28.33
N SER A 23 18.13 -13.87 -28.85
CA SER A 23 16.94 -13.23 -29.46
C SER A 23 16.94 -13.15 -30.99
N SER A 24 17.85 -13.82 -31.70
CA SER A 24 17.98 -13.67 -33.17
C SER A 24 17.88 -14.96 -33.99
N SER A 25 17.71 -16.13 -33.38
CA SER A 25 17.42 -17.35 -34.14
C SER A 25 15.96 -17.36 -34.60
N VAL A 26 15.74 -17.15 -35.90
CA VAL A 26 14.45 -17.42 -36.54
C VAL A 26 14.08 -18.88 -36.24
N PRO A 27 12.86 -19.18 -35.74
CA PRO A 27 12.45 -20.54 -35.42
C PRO A 27 12.69 -21.45 -36.61
N THR A 28 13.27 -22.63 -36.38
CA THR A 28 13.34 -23.64 -37.44
C THR A 28 11.92 -24.11 -37.78
N GLY A 29 11.72 -24.70 -38.96
CA GLY A 29 10.40 -25.21 -39.36
C GLY A 29 9.81 -26.21 -38.36
N GLU A 30 10.66 -26.93 -37.63
CA GLU A 30 10.25 -27.90 -36.61
C GLU A 30 9.77 -27.22 -35.31
N ASP A 31 10.41 -26.13 -34.88
CA ASP A 31 9.98 -25.35 -33.69
C ASP A 31 8.59 -24.73 -33.90
N ALA A 32 8.33 -24.23 -35.12
CA ALA A 32 7.04 -23.67 -35.48
C ALA A 32 5.92 -24.72 -35.48
N LEU A 33 6.22 -25.96 -35.91
CA LEU A 33 5.26 -27.06 -35.85
C LEU A 33 4.97 -27.50 -34.42
N LEU A 34 5.99 -27.51 -33.54
CA LEU A 34 5.82 -27.89 -32.14
C LEU A 34 5.00 -26.86 -31.36
N THR A 35 5.27 -25.56 -31.53
CA THR A 35 4.52 -24.48 -30.87
C THR A 35 3.03 -24.48 -31.27
N GLU A 36 2.73 -24.69 -32.55
CA GLU A 36 1.34 -24.87 -33.02
C GLU A 36 0.73 -26.18 -32.52
N GLY A 37 1.51 -27.26 -32.43
CA GLY A 37 1.09 -28.53 -31.83
C GLY A 37 0.64 -28.38 -30.38
N ILE A 38 1.40 -27.66 -29.55
CA ILE A 38 1.06 -27.38 -28.15
C ILE A 38 -0.24 -26.58 -28.05
N LEU A 39 -0.39 -25.52 -28.82
CA LEU A 39 -1.61 -24.70 -28.77
C LEU A 39 -2.84 -25.44 -29.29
N THR A 40 -2.67 -26.25 -30.33
CA THR A 40 -3.73 -27.13 -30.85
C THR A 40 -4.16 -28.14 -29.80
N PHE A 41 -3.20 -28.76 -29.11
CA PHE A 41 -3.46 -29.65 -27.99
C PHE A 41 -4.26 -28.95 -26.88
N MET A 42 -3.79 -27.79 -26.42
CA MET A 42 -4.48 -27.02 -25.37
C MET A 42 -5.88 -26.57 -25.77
N ALA A 43 -6.08 -26.20 -27.05
CA ALA A 43 -7.37 -25.78 -27.59
C ALA A 43 -8.39 -26.92 -27.67
N GLY A 44 -7.94 -28.18 -27.70
CA GLY A 44 -8.79 -29.38 -27.72
C GLY A 44 -9.61 -29.60 -26.44
N TYR A 45 -9.30 -28.89 -25.36
CA TYR A 45 -10.00 -28.98 -24.07
C TYR A 45 -11.03 -27.85 -23.89
N PRO A 46 -12.09 -28.06 -23.08
CA PRO A 46 -13.00 -26.98 -22.67
C PRO A 46 -12.25 -25.82 -22.02
N SER A 47 -12.72 -24.59 -22.19
CA SER A 47 -12.04 -23.37 -21.72
C SER A 47 -11.68 -23.41 -20.23
N SER A 48 -12.55 -23.96 -19.39
CA SER A 48 -12.35 -24.14 -17.94
C SER A 48 -11.33 -25.22 -17.57
N GLU A 49 -10.88 -26.02 -18.53
CA GLU A 49 -9.94 -27.13 -18.33
C GLU A 49 -8.59 -26.92 -18.99
N ARG A 50 -8.38 -25.76 -19.64
CA ARG A 50 -7.14 -25.47 -20.37
C ARG A 50 -6.01 -25.04 -19.45
N ILE A 51 -5.62 -25.91 -18.54
CA ILE A 51 -4.43 -25.78 -17.71
C ILE A 51 -3.77 -27.15 -17.68
N PHE A 52 -2.47 -27.22 -17.89
CA PHE A 52 -1.79 -28.46 -18.19
C PHE A 52 -0.47 -28.52 -17.46
N ARG A 53 -0.13 -29.71 -16.98
CA ARG A 53 1.23 -30.01 -16.59
C ARG A 53 2.11 -30.12 -17.81
N ARG A 54 3.38 -29.81 -17.62
CA ARG A 54 4.45 -29.99 -18.58
C ARG A 54 4.53 -31.44 -19.05
N CYS A 55 4.29 -32.41 -18.16
CA CYS A 55 4.32 -33.83 -18.53
C CYS A 55 3.14 -34.24 -19.44
N GLU A 56 2.00 -33.54 -19.39
CA GLU A 56 0.87 -33.80 -20.31
C GLU A 56 1.23 -33.47 -21.76
N LEU A 57 2.24 -32.62 -21.98
CA LEU A 57 2.72 -32.23 -23.31
C LEU A 57 3.81 -33.18 -23.86
N SER A 58 4.28 -34.15 -23.07
CA SER A 58 5.42 -35.04 -23.41
C SER A 58 5.25 -35.87 -24.69
N HIS A 59 4.01 -36.09 -25.13
CA HIS A 59 3.72 -36.81 -26.38
C HIS A 59 3.97 -35.96 -27.64
N LEU A 60 4.23 -34.65 -27.50
CA LEU A 60 4.44 -33.72 -28.61
C LEU A 60 5.92 -33.58 -29.00
N GLY A 61 6.86 -33.94 -28.13
CA GLY A 61 8.30 -33.77 -28.38
C GLY A 61 9.16 -34.15 -27.19
N THR A 62 10.48 -33.93 -27.29
CA THR A 62 11.37 -34.16 -26.15
C THR A 62 11.17 -33.11 -25.07
N GLU A 63 11.71 -33.39 -23.87
CA GLU A 63 11.63 -32.47 -22.75
C GLU A 63 12.21 -31.07 -23.11
N GLN A 64 13.39 -31.07 -23.71
CA GLN A 64 14.07 -29.85 -24.11
C GLN A 64 13.29 -29.07 -25.17
N ASP A 65 12.68 -29.76 -26.13
CA ASP A 65 11.92 -29.13 -27.22
C ASP A 65 10.64 -28.49 -26.69
N ILE A 66 9.92 -29.17 -25.80
CA ILE A 66 8.69 -28.65 -25.18
C ILE A 66 9.00 -27.41 -24.35
N ASP A 67 10.08 -27.41 -23.56
CA ASP A 67 10.45 -26.23 -22.76
C ASP A 67 10.92 -25.07 -23.64
N GLY A 68 11.59 -25.38 -24.75
CA GLY A 68 11.92 -24.40 -25.79
C GLY A 68 10.65 -23.76 -26.36
N ALA A 69 9.69 -24.59 -26.79
CA ALA A 69 8.44 -24.15 -27.39
C ALA A 69 7.55 -23.36 -26.40
N LEU A 70 7.41 -23.80 -25.15
CA LEU A 70 6.65 -23.09 -24.13
C LEU A 70 7.25 -21.73 -23.80
N ARG A 71 8.59 -21.63 -23.73
CA ARG A 71 9.29 -20.34 -23.58
C ARG A 71 9.03 -19.41 -24.77
N GLN A 72 9.08 -19.94 -26.00
CA GLN A 72 8.75 -19.15 -27.20
C GLN A 72 7.30 -18.66 -27.18
N LEU A 73 6.35 -19.53 -26.83
CA LEU A 73 4.93 -19.18 -26.71
C LEU A 73 4.67 -18.15 -25.61
N GLN A 74 5.38 -18.23 -24.48
CA GLN A 74 5.28 -17.29 -23.39
C GLN A 74 5.80 -15.90 -23.79
N LEU A 75 6.96 -15.85 -24.47
CA LEU A 75 7.51 -14.61 -25.04
C LEU A 75 6.57 -13.96 -26.07
N ALA A 76 5.81 -14.79 -26.80
CA ALA A 76 4.79 -14.34 -27.74
C ALA A 76 3.41 -14.05 -27.10
N HIS A 77 3.29 -14.09 -25.77
CA HIS A 77 2.04 -13.92 -25.02
C HIS A 77 0.90 -14.88 -25.45
N ARG A 78 1.23 -16.08 -25.93
CA ARG A 78 0.25 -17.11 -26.34
C ARG A 78 -0.04 -18.13 -25.26
N VAL A 79 0.79 -18.22 -24.22
CA VAL A 79 0.57 -19.07 -23.03
C VAL A 79 0.98 -18.32 -21.75
N GLY A 80 0.37 -18.69 -20.63
CA GLY A 80 0.74 -18.27 -19.28
C GLY A 80 1.09 -19.48 -18.41
N SER A 81 1.75 -19.23 -17.28
CA SER A 81 2.15 -20.27 -16.32
C SER A 81 1.97 -19.75 -14.90
N PRO A 82 1.16 -20.43 -14.05
CA PRO A 82 0.95 -20.01 -12.65
C PRO A 82 1.97 -20.64 -11.69
N ALA A 83 2.69 -21.67 -12.14
CA ALA A 83 3.69 -22.42 -11.36
C ALA A 83 4.64 -23.15 -12.32
N PRO A 84 5.85 -23.54 -11.86
CA PRO A 84 6.72 -24.43 -12.63
C PRO A 84 5.93 -25.63 -13.12
N ASP A 85 6.19 -26.01 -14.37
CA ASP A 85 5.51 -27.11 -15.05
C ASP A 85 4.00 -26.96 -15.27
N ILE A 86 3.37 -25.82 -14.99
CA ILE A 86 1.94 -25.63 -15.24
C ILE A 86 1.74 -24.53 -16.29
N TRP A 87 0.92 -24.82 -17.30
CA TRP A 87 0.77 -23.97 -18.48
C TRP A 87 -0.69 -23.88 -18.92
N PHE A 88 -1.12 -22.71 -19.38
CA PHE A 88 -2.45 -22.49 -19.95
C PHE A 88 -2.36 -21.57 -21.18
N PRO A 89 -3.22 -21.71 -22.20
CA PRO A 89 -3.20 -20.85 -23.36
C PRO A 89 -3.77 -19.47 -23.02
N LEU A 90 -3.33 -18.46 -23.75
CA LEU A 90 -3.88 -17.11 -23.71
C LEU A 90 -4.65 -16.85 -25.00
N THR A 91 -5.88 -16.36 -24.85
CA THR A 91 -6.76 -16.04 -25.97
C THR A 91 -6.61 -14.56 -26.33
N PRO A 92 -6.32 -14.23 -27.60
CA PRO A 92 -6.29 -12.85 -28.03
C PRO A 92 -7.70 -12.26 -28.05
N TRP A 93 -7.83 -11.00 -27.66
CA TRP A 93 -9.04 -10.21 -27.83
C TRP A 93 -8.66 -8.76 -28.09
N THR A 94 -9.53 -8.01 -28.77
CA THR A 94 -9.30 -6.59 -29.04
C THR A 94 -10.12 -5.77 -28.05
N ASP A 95 -9.48 -4.87 -27.31
CA ASP A 95 -10.19 -3.99 -26.39
C ASP A 95 -10.98 -2.89 -27.10
N THR A 96 -11.75 -2.12 -26.34
CA THR A 96 -12.61 -1.05 -26.87
C THR A 96 -11.81 0.07 -27.55
N GLN A 97 -10.50 0.17 -27.30
CA GLN A 97 -9.59 1.11 -27.95
C GLN A 97 -8.92 0.52 -29.20
N GLY A 98 -9.25 -0.71 -29.59
CA GLY A 98 -8.65 -1.39 -30.73
C GLY A 98 -7.30 -2.06 -30.41
N VAL A 99 -6.90 -2.14 -29.14
CA VAL A 99 -5.61 -2.72 -28.74
C VAL A 99 -5.75 -4.22 -28.52
N LEU A 100 -4.84 -5.00 -29.10
CA LEU A 100 -4.78 -6.46 -28.92
C LEU A 100 -4.29 -6.81 -27.52
N ARG A 101 -5.07 -7.62 -26.81
CA ARG A 101 -4.85 -8.09 -25.43
C ARG A 101 -4.93 -9.61 -25.39
N TYR A 102 -4.44 -10.20 -24.30
CA TYR A 102 -4.40 -11.65 -24.09
C TYR A 102 -4.94 -11.99 -22.70
N ALA A 103 -5.83 -12.98 -22.61
CA ALA A 103 -6.43 -13.40 -21.35
C ALA A 103 -6.54 -14.93 -21.25
N PRO A 104 -6.51 -15.52 -20.04
CA PRO A 104 -6.81 -16.93 -19.88
C PRO A 104 -8.24 -17.24 -20.36
N PRO A 105 -8.50 -18.47 -20.83
CA PRO A 105 -9.79 -18.86 -21.39
C PRO A 105 -10.91 -18.99 -20.33
N ALA A 106 -10.55 -19.02 -19.05
CA ALA A 106 -11.44 -19.01 -17.89
C ALA A 106 -10.74 -18.32 -16.71
N SER A 107 -11.45 -18.12 -15.60
CA SER A 107 -10.79 -17.58 -14.40
C SER A 107 -9.69 -18.52 -13.91
N LEU A 108 -8.60 -17.99 -13.36
CA LEU A 108 -7.52 -18.83 -12.80
C LEU A 108 -8.04 -19.75 -11.68
N LYS A 109 -9.10 -19.33 -10.97
CA LYS A 109 -9.81 -20.15 -9.98
C LYS A 109 -10.46 -21.37 -10.62
N GLU A 110 -11.13 -21.23 -11.75
CA GLU A 110 -11.76 -22.34 -12.47
C GLU A 110 -10.72 -23.26 -13.09
N LEU A 111 -9.67 -22.71 -13.67
CA LEU A 111 -8.55 -23.48 -14.20
C LEU A 111 -7.91 -24.31 -13.06
N GLY A 112 -7.55 -23.66 -11.95
CA GLY A 112 -7.02 -24.36 -10.78
C GLY A 112 -7.96 -25.46 -10.28
N ARG A 113 -9.26 -25.18 -10.16
CA ARG A 113 -10.28 -26.17 -9.78
C ARG A 113 -10.30 -27.38 -10.72
N SER A 114 -10.25 -27.14 -12.04
CA SER A 114 -10.22 -28.20 -13.04
C SER A 114 -8.96 -29.06 -12.93
N LEU A 115 -7.79 -28.44 -12.73
CA LEU A 115 -6.55 -29.18 -12.54
C LEU A 115 -6.68 -30.12 -11.34
N LEU A 116 -7.13 -29.61 -10.19
CA LEU A 116 -7.30 -30.40 -8.97
C LEU A 116 -8.27 -31.57 -9.15
N LEU A 117 -9.38 -31.35 -9.86
CA LEU A 117 -10.33 -32.43 -10.17
C LEU A 117 -9.70 -33.51 -11.05
N ARG A 118 -8.88 -33.13 -12.04
CA ARG A 118 -8.15 -34.09 -12.88
C ARG A 118 -7.12 -34.89 -12.10
N GLU A 119 -6.55 -34.30 -11.05
CA GLU A 119 -5.65 -34.98 -10.11
C GLU A 119 -6.37 -35.85 -9.09
N GLY A 120 -7.69 -36.03 -9.23
CA GLY A 120 -8.49 -36.80 -8.30
C GLY A 120 -8.59 -36.16 -6.92
N VAL A 121 -8.24 -34.88 -6.79
CA VAL A 121 -8.32 -34.17 -5.52
C VAL A 121 -9.77 -33.76 -5.29
N GLY A 122 -10.38 -34.36 -4.28
CA GLY A 122 -11.75 -34.03 -3.87
C GLY A 122 -11.87 -32.56 -3.48
N LEU A 123 -12.85 -31.87 -4.05
CA LEU A 123 -13.16 -30.51 -3.67
C LEU A 123 -14.19 -30.52 -2.54
N THR A 124 -13.91 -29.83 -1.44
CA THR A 124 -14.91 -29.63 -0.39
C THR A 124 -15.88 -28.54 -0.81
N GLU A 125 -17.17 -28.87 -0.93
CA GLU A 125 -18.20 -27.93 -1.41
C GLU A 125 -18.79 -27.07 -0.30
N SER A 126 -18.55 -27.41 0.97
CA SER A 126 -19.06 -26.64 2.11
C SER A 126 -17.99 -26.34 3.15
N LYS A 127 -18.11 -25.17 3.76
CA LYS A 127 -17.33 -24.77 4.94
C LYS A 127 -17.45 -25.80 6.06
N ALA A 128 -18.63 -26.40 6.26
CA ALA A 128 -18.86 -27.41 7.28
C ALA A 128 -18.12 -28.73 6.99
N GLU A 129 -18.03 -29.15 5.73
CA GLU A 129 -17.26 -30.35 5.35
C GLU A 129 -15.75 -30.12 5.52
N ARG A 130 -15.28 -28.91 5.17
CA ARG A 130 -13.91 -28.46 5.43
C ARG A 130 -13.60 -28.47 6.93
N ASP A 131 -14.49 -27.91 7.75
CA ASP A 131 -14.33 -27.81 9.20
C ASP A 131 -14.45 -29.20 9.88
N TYR A 132 -15.22 -30.13 9.31
CA TYR A 132 -15.35 -31.52 9.77
C TYR A 132 -14.07 -32.33 9.51
N ARG A 133 -13.51 -32.28 8.29
CA ARG A 133 -12.23 -32.95 7.97
C ARG A 133 -11.06 -32.40 8.80
N LEU A 134 -11.07 -31.08 9.04
CA LEU A 134 -10.16 -30.37 9.95
C LEU A 134 -10.07 -31.04 11.33
N SER A 135 -11.20 -31.46 11.89
CA SER A 135 -11.28 -32.04 13.24
C SER A 135 -10.84 -33.50 13.33
N TRP A 136 -10.91 -34.25 12.23
CA TRP A 136 -10.77 -35.72 12.25
C TRP A 136 -9.40 -36.20 11.78
N GLU A 137 -8.70 -35.45 10.91
CA GLU A 137 -7.48 -35.95 10.25
C GLU A 137 -6.17 -35.35 10.79
N THR A 138 -6.22 -34.30 11.63
CA THR A 138 -5.00 -33.51 11.97
C THR A 138 -4.54 -33.56 13.43
N ASP A 139 -5.24 -34.27 14.33
CA ASP A 139 -4.88 -34.40 15.75
C ASP A 139 -4.45 -33.05 16.40
N GLN A 140 -5.16 -31.97 16.02
CA GLN A 140 -4.96 -30.57 16.43
C GLN A 140 -3.60 -29.92 16.06
N ARG A 141 -2.95 -30.31 14.97
CA ARG A 141 -1.82 -29.53 14.42
C ARG A 141 -2.30 -28.51 13.38
N GLU A 142 -2.03 -27.23 13.63
CA GLU A 142 -2.40 -26.11 12.75
C GLU A 142 -1.65 -26.19 11.42
N GLY A 143 -2.40 -26.41 10.34
CA GLY A 143 -1.96 -26.25 8.95
C GLY A 143 -3.05 -25.54 8.14
N VAL A 144 -2.65 -24.55 7.33
CA VAL A 144 -3.56 -23.78 6.46
C VAL A 144 -3.96 -24.63 5.27
N TRP A 145 -5.24 -25.00 5.14
CA TRP A 145 -5.73 -25.72 3.95
C TRP A 145 -7.12 -25.31 3.47
N GLY A 146 -7.19 -25.11 2.15
CA GLY A 146 -8.38 -24.74 1.36
C GLY A 146 -8.15 -24.80 -0.16
N VAL A 147 -6.93 -25.04 -0.61
CA VAL A 147 -6.54 -25.47 -1.95
C VAL A 147 -5.42 -26.50 -1.75
N PRO A 148 -5.39 -27.64 -2.46
CA PRO A 148 -4.29 -28.60 -2.42
C PRO A 148 -2.94 -27.89 -2.65
N THR A 149 -1.88 -28.23 -1.92
CA THR A 149 -0.56 -27.67 -2.21
C THR A 149 -0.02 -28.37 -3.44
N PHE A 150 0.80 -27.67 -4.22
CA PHE A 150 1.47 -28.25 -5.40
C PHE A 150 2.27 -29.54 -5.08
N ALA A 151 2.64 -29.76 -3.81
CA ALA A 151 3.29 -31.00 -3.35
C ALA A 151 2.37 -32.24 -3.44
N GLU A 152 1.06 -32.09 -3.24
CA GLU A 152 0.08 -33.20 -3.33
C GLU A 152 -0.20 -33.64 -4.76
N ILE A 153 0.21 -32.83 -5.73
CA ILE A 153 0.11 -33.09 -7.17
C ILE A 153 1.50 -33.37 -7.80
N GLY A 154 2.47 -33.81 -7.00
CA GLY A 154 3.73 -34.36 -7.52
C GLY A 154 4.76 -33.32 -8.00
N VAL A 155 4.72 -32.08 -7.50
CA VAL A 155 5.81 -31.11 -7.69
C VAL A 155 6.89 -31.39 -6.62
N GLU A 156 7.98 -32.04 -7.03
CA GLU A 156 8.97 -32.66 -6.11
C GLU A 156 9.96 -31.69 -5.44
N SER A 157 9.99 -30.40 -5.79
CA SER A 157 10.86 -29.41 -5.12
C SER A 157 10.06 -28.26 -4.53
N SER A 158 9.97 -28.24 -3.20
CA SER A 158 9.46 -27.13 -2.40
C SER A 158 10.52 -26.05 -2.17
N GLU A 159 11.15 -25.56 -3.24
CA GLU A 159 11.61 -24.17 -3.16
C GLU A 159 10.34 -23.32 -3.08
N PRO A 160 10.22 -22.44 -2.07
CA PRO A 160 8.99 -21.69 -1.88
C PRO A 160 8.72 -20.94 -3.18
N LEU A 161 7.54 -21.19 -3.72
CA LEU A 161 6.99 -20.58 -4.92
C LEU A 161 6.81 -19.07 -4.67
N ARG A 162 7.92 -18.36 -4.54
CA ARG A 162 8.02 -16.91 -4.60
C ARG A 162 7.93 -16.57 -6.08
N LEU A 163 6.70 -16.39 -6.51
CA LEU A 163 6.35 -15.81 -7.80
C LEU A 163 7.14 -14.51 -7.96
N ARG A 164 8.19 -14.53 -8.78
CA ARG A 164 8.79 -13.32 -9.36
C ARG A 164 7.77 -12.69 -10.32
N TRP A 165 6.82 -11.96 -9.77
CA TRP A 165 5.94 -11.06 -10.50
C TRP A 165 6.61 -9.69 -10.58
N GLY A 166 7.35 -9.49 -11.67
CA GLY A 166 7.99 -8.22 -11.99
C GLY A 166 7.78 -7.85 -13.45
N ARG A 167 7.11 -6.71 -13.66
CA ARG A 167 7.01 -5.92 -14.91
C ARG A 167 6.18 -6.52 -16.07
N ALA A 168 4.86 -6.38 -15.98
CA ALA A 168 4.00 -5.84 -17.05
C ALA A 168 2.54 -5.80 -16.55
N THR A 169 1.97 -4.60 -16.47
CA THR A 169 0.58 -4.29 -16.09
C THR A 169 -0.41 -4.77 -17.16
N ILE A 170 -1.52 -5.41 -16.75
CA ILE A 170 -2.81 -5.32 -17.44
C ILE A 170 -3.90 -5.13 -16.37
N HIS A 171 -4.48 -3.93 -16.35
CA HIS A 171 -5.66 -3.59 -15.59
C HIS A 171 -6.90 -4.15 -16.28
N SER A 172 -7.83 -4.69 -15.50
CA SER A 172 -9.21 -4.92 -15.89
C SER A 172 -10.04 -3.77 -15.35
N GLU A 173 -10.79 -3.07 -16.21
CA GLU A 173 -11.95 -2.27 -15.81
C GLU A 173 -13.05 -2.51 -16.84
N TYR A 174 -14.20 -2.96 -16.36
CA TYR A 174 -15.47 -3.03 -17.06
C TYR A 174 -16.52 -2.60 -16.03
N GLU A 175 -17.25 -1.51 -16.31
CA GLU A 175 -18.59 -1.27 -15.78
C GLU A 175 -19.47 -0.99 -17.02
N ASP A 176 -20.65 -1.60 -17.15
CA ASP A 176 -21.86 -1.12 -16.49
C ASP A 176 -22.66 -2.22 -15.74
N ARG A 177 -22.60 -2.18 -14.39
CA ARG A 177 -23.66 -2.35 -13.35
C ARG A 177 -24.64 -3.57 -13.42
N ILE A 178 -24.87 -4.41 -12.37
CA ILE A 178 -24.49 -4.49 -10.94
C ILE A 178 -24.61 -5.97 -10.45
N LEU A 179 -23.61 -6.49 -9.71
CA LEU A 179 -23.68 -7.01 -8.31
C LEU A 179 -22.55 -8.01 -7.99
N ASP A 180 -21.71 -7.59 -7.04
CA ASP A 180 -20.92 -8.37 -6.07
C ASP A 180 -19.95 -9.46 -6.57
N THR A 181 -18.73 -9.03 -6.91
CA THR A 181 -17.45 -9.50 -6.32
C THR A 181 -16.31 -8.99 -7.21
N TYR A 182 -16.06 -7.67 -7.17
CA TYR A 182 -14.87 -7.10 -7.78
C TYR A 182 -13.84 -6.79 -6.69
N ASN A 183 -12.72 -7.48 -6.77
CA ASN A 183 -11.49 -7.16 -6.08
C ASN A 183 -10.41 -7.41 -7.14
N PRO A 184 -9.96 -6.38 -7.89
CA PRO A 184 -8.65 -5.78 -7.58
C PRO A 184 -8.52 -4.27 -8.00
N PRO A 185 -7.52 -3.51 -7.51
CA PRO A 185 -6.11 -3.66 -7.91
C PRO A 185 -5.16 -3.64 -6.70
N CYS A 186 -4.67 -4.83 -6.30
CA CYS A 186 -3.41 -4.92 -5.59
C CYS A 186 -2.31 -5.24 -6.61
N THR A 187 -1.74 -4.22 -7.24
CA THR A 187 -0.53 -4.37 -8.06
C THR A 187 0.64 -3.63 -7.42
N ALA A 188 1.80 -4.28 -7.52
CA ALA A 188 3.14 -3.94 -7.02
C ALA A 188 3.39 -4.20 -5.52
N TYR A 189 4.26 -5.19 -5.29
CA TYR A 189 4.87 -5.62 -4.02
C TYR A 189 3.98 -6.52 -3.14
N GLU A 190 3.91 -7.81 -3.49
CA GLU A 190 4.03 -8.85 -2.46
C GLU A 190 5.51 -9.12 -2.21
N ILE A 191 6.24 -8.08 -1.81
CA ILE A 191 7.50 -8.29 -1.11
C ILE A 191 7.08 -8.83 0.26
N LEU A 192 7.09 -10.16 0.39
CA LEU A 192 6.97 -10.84 1.69
C LEU A 192 8.33 -11.37 2.16
N ASP A 193 9.38 -11.17 1.35
CA ASP A 193 10.73 -11.52 1.72
C ASP A 193 11.45 -10.37 2.43
N PRO A 194 11.93 -10.57 3.67
CA PRO A 194 12.82 -9.63 4.34
C PRO A 194 14.00 -9.17 3.47
N ALA A 195 14.58 -10.07 2.68
CA ALA A 195 15.74 -9.74 1.84
C ALA A 195 15.36 -8.78 0.70
N GLU A 196 14.22 -8.98 0.05
CA GLU A 196 13.72 -8.07 -0.97
C GLU A 196 13.38 -6.69 -0.40
N PHE A 197 12.83 -6.60 0.83
CA PHE A 197 12.65 -5.30 1.50
C PHE A 197 13.98 -4.61 1.76
N GLN A 198 15.00 -5.35 2.17
CA GLN A 198 16.34 -4.81 2.40
C GLN A 198 16.99 -4.32 1.11
N ASP A 199 16.92 -5.12 0.04
CA ASP A 199 17.50 -4.80 -1.26
C ASP A 199 16.83 -3.56 -1.87
N GLU A 200 15.49 -3.52 -1.85
CA GLU A 200 14.73 -2.40 -2.38
C GLU A 200 14.96 -1.13 -1.56
N ALA A 201 14.95 -1.23 -0.22
CA ALA A 201 15.26 -0.12 0.66
C ALA A 201 16.68 0.41 0.44
N ALA A 202 17.67 -0.47 0.29
CA ALA A 202 19.04 -0.09 -0.04
C ALA A 202 19.12 0.62 -1.41
N ARG A 203 18.36 0.14 -2.40
CA ARG A 203 18.31 0.72 -3.76
C ARG A 203 17.76 2.15 -3.77
N ILE A 204 16.72 2.43 -2.99
CA ILE A 204 16.08 3.75 -2.90
C ILE A 204 16.68 4.65 -1.81
N GLY A 205 17.59 4.11 -0.98
CA GLY A 205 18.21 4.84 0.12
C GLY A 205 17.28 5.06 1.32
N GLU A 206 16.41 4.09 1.58
CA GLU A 206 15.43 4.11 2.67
C GLU A 206 15.68 3.05 3.73
N ASP A 207 14.93 3.17 4.83
CA ASP A 207 14.85 2.13 5.85
C ASP A 207 13.84 1.03 5.43
N PRO A 208 14.22 -0.26 5.50
CA PRO A 208 13.35 -1.35 5.05
C PRO A 208 12.06 -1.49 5.87
N VAL A 209 12.08 -1.14 7.16
CA VAL A 209 10.88 -1.18 8.01
C VAL A 209 9.90 -0.08 7.59
N ARG A 210 10.40 1.08 7.13
CA ARG A 210 9.55 2.15 6.57
C ARG A 210 8.97 1.77 5.23
N LEU A 211 9.75 1.12 4.38
CA LEU A 211 9.28 0.60 3.09
C LEU A 211 8.15 -0.42 3.30
N GLU A 212 8.35 -1.42 4.16
CA GLU A 212 7.33 -2.41 4.53
C GLU A 212 6.08 -1.72 5.09
N LYS A 213 6.26 -0.74 5.98
CA LYS A 213 5.12 -0.02 6.54
C LYS A 213 4.39 0.84 5.52
N ASP A 214 5.10 1.54 4.62
CA ASP A 214 4.48 2.36 3.57
C ASP A 214 3.63 1.49 2.63
N LEU A 215 4.12 0.30 2.29
CA LEU A 215 3.38 -0.69 1.49
C LEU A 215 2.02 -1.01 2.14
N TYR A 216 2.02 -1.36 3.42
CA TYR A 216 0.77 -1.69 4.11
C TYR A 216 -0.14 -0.48 4.32
N VAL A 217 0.42 0.72 4.50
CA VAL A 217 -0.35 1.97 4.51
C VAL A 217 -1.02 2.21 3.15
N ASN A 218 -0.32 1.99 2.03
CA ASN A 218 -0.88 2.12 0.68
C ASN A 218 -2.01 1.12 0.44
N ARG A 219 -1.83 -0.12 0.89
CA ARG A 219 -2.89 -1.13 0.83
C ARG A 219 -4.12 -0.71 1.65
N ALA A 220 -3.92 -0.16 2.85
CA ALA A 220 -5.02 0.34 3.65
C ALA A 220 -5.73 1.56 3.02
N ILE A 221 -5.00 2.44 2.33
CA ILE A 221 -5.60 3.54 1.55
C ILE A 221 -6.50 2.98 0.45
N ASN A 222 -6.02 2.01 -0.35
CA ASN A 222 -6.84 1.40 -1.40
C ASN A 222 -8.10 0.74 -0.83
N VAL A 223 -7.97 -0.03 0.25
CA VAL A 223 -9.13 -0.65 0.92
C VAL A 223 -10.13 0.40 1.39
N LEU A 224 -9.68 1.53 1.92
CA LEU A 224 -10.56 2.60 2.41
C LEU A 224 -11.07 3.53 1.31
N ALA A 225 -10.46 3.52 0.12
CA ALA A 225 -10.92 4.29 -1.04
C ALA A 225 -12.30 3.82 -1.51
N ASP A 226 -12.51 2.50 -1.50
CA ASP A 226 -13.76 1.86 -1.95
C ASP A 226 -14.83 1.79 -0.84
N LEU A 227 -14.58 2.41 0.32
CA LEU A 227 -15.48 2.35 1.45
C LEU A 227 -16.61 3.38 1.33
N ASP A 228 -17.85 2.89 1.27
CA ASP A 228 -19.07 3.72 1.32
C ASP A 228 -19.73 3.62 2.70
N PRO A 229 -19.33 4.45 3.68
CA PRO A 229 -19.87 4.36 5.04
C PRO A 229 -21.35 4.77 5.07
N PRO A 230 -22.15 4.15 5.96
CA PRO A 230 -23.54 4.55 6.10
C PRO A 230 -23.66 6.02 6.51
N HIS A 231 -24.62 6.72 5.91
CA HIS A 231 -25.00 8.11 6.24
C HIS A 231 -23.97 9.19 5.90
N GLY A 232 -22.98 8.93 5.06
CA GLY A 232 -21.98 9.94 4.71
C GLY A 232 -20.88 9.43 3.81
N CYS A 233 -19.73 10.11 3.85
CA CYS A 233 -18.49 9.64 3.25
C CYS A 233 -17.30 9.85 4.21
N LEU A 234 -16.19 9.18 3.92
CA LEU A 234 -14.91 9.45 4.58
C LEU A 234 -14.05 10.35 3.70
N ALA A 235 -13.58 11.45 4.27
CA ALA A 235 -12.66 12.37 3.63
C ALA A 235 -11.25 12.20 4.21
N PHE A 236 -10.29 11.80 3.39
CA PHE A 236 -8.90 11.60 3.77
C PHE A 236 -8.21 12.94 4.10
N GLU A 237 -7.54 13.00 5.25
CA GLU A 237 -6.91 14.20 5.77
C GLU A 237 -5.55 13.92 6.44
N GLY A 238 -5.03 14.93 7.15
CA GLY A 238 -3.82 14.79 7.95
C GLY A 238 -2.52 14.84 7.16
N GLY A 239 -1.45 14.33 7.77
CA GLY A 239 -0.11 14.38 7.17
C GLY A 239 0.05 13.47 5.96
N THR A 240 -0.62 12.32 5.98
CA THR A 240 -0.50 11.31 4.92
C THR A 240 -1.27 11.72 3.67
N ALA A 241 -2.41 12.41 3.79
CA ALA A 241 -3.08 13.03 2.64
C ALA A 241 -2.23 14.12 1.99
N LEU A 242 -1.53 14.96 2.78
CA LEU A 242 -0.64 15.99 2.23
C LEU A 242 0.50 15.40 1.39
N THR A 243 1.04 14.25 1.79
CA THR A 243 2.13 13.57 1.07
C THR A 243 1.64 12.73 -0.10
N LYS A 244 0.57 11.94 0.07
CA LYS A 244 0.15 10.91 -0.90
C LYS A 244 -0.93 11.38 -1.86
N ALA A 245 -1.87 12.22 -1.43
CA ALA A 245 -2.91 12.75 -2.31
C ALA A 245 -2.47 14.08 -2.94
N TRP A 246 -1.98 15.01 -2.10
CA TRP A 246 -1.65 16.37 -2.53
C TRP A 246 -0.21 16.56 -3.01
N ARG A 247 0.65 15.55 -2.82
CA ARG A 247 2.07 15.53 -3.25
C ARG A 247 2.84 16.81 -2.85
N MET A 248 2.53 17.36 -1.67
CA MET A 248 3.06 18.66 -1.24
C MET A 248 4.55 18.60 -0.87
N TYR A 249 4.99 17.47 -0.34
CA TYR A 249 6.38 17.21 0.04
C TYR A 249 6.59 15.71 0.27
N SER A 250 7.86 15.29 0.31
CA SER A 250 8.27 13.91 0.55
C SER A 250 8.70 13.73 2.00
N ARG A 251 7.88 13.10 2.83
CA ARG A 251 8.27 12.60 4.15
C ARG A 251 7.53 11.32 4.49
N PHE A 252 8.08 10.53 5.39
CA PHE A 252 7.37 9.35 5.90
C PHE A 252 6.15 9.75 6.74
N SER A 253 5.00 9.10 6.51
CA SER A 253 3.76 9.32 7.26
C SER A 253 2.98 8.02 7.35
N GLU A 254 2.64 7.62 8.57
CA GLU A 254 2.16 6.28 8.88
C GLU A 254 0.70 6.19 9.33
N ALA A 255 0.11 7.30 9.76
CA ALA A 255 -1.26 7.34 10.24
C ALA A 255 -2.21 7.69 9.10
N LEU A 256 -3.36 7.04 9.05
CA LEU A 256 -4.43 7.36 8.12
C LEU A 256 -5.51 8.13 8.88
N ASP A 257 -5.56 9.43 8.64
CA ASP A 257 -6.54 10.31 9.28
C ASP A 257 -7.70 10.55 8.31
N PHE A 258 -8.92 10.28 8.73
CA PHE A 258 -10.13 10.55 7.97
C PHE A 258 -11.09 11.42 8.78
N ARG A 259 -11.88 12.20 8.05
CA ARG A 259 -13.04 12.90 8.58
C ARG A 259 -14.31 12.25 8.04
N PHE A 260 -15.27 11.96 8.91
CA PHE A 260 -16.59 11.57 8.46
C PHE A 260 -17.42 12.81 8.11
N LEU A 261 -17.99 12.83 6.90
CA LEU A 261 -18.87 13.89 6.42
C LEU A 261 -20.29 13.32 6.26
N PRO A 262 -21.26 13.72 7.09
CA PRO A 262 -22.62 13.20 6.98
C PRO A 262 -23.30 13.69 5.69
N SER A 263 -24.08 12.82 5.05
CA SER A 263 -24.81 13.14 3.81
C SER A 263 -25.84 14.26 3.99
N ASP A 264 -26.39 14.40 5.20
CA ASP A 264 -27.31 15.46 5.55
C ASP A 264 -26.79 16.22 6.79
N ALA A 265 -26.68 17.53 6.64
CA ALA A 265 -26.20 18.43 7.69
C ALA A 265 -27.08 18.41 8.95
N LYS A 266 -28.36 18.02 8.81
CA LYS A 266 -29.32 17.93 9.93
C LYS A 266 -29.25 16.62 10.69
N THR A 267 -28.80 15.53 10.07
CA THR A 267 -28.74 14.21 10.72
C THR A 267 -27.68 14.16 11.81
N GLY A 268 -26.71 15.09 11.78
CA GLY A 268 -25.68 15.27 12.81
C GLY A 268 -24.82 14.02 13.03
N THR A 269 -23.74 14.14 13.80
CA THR A 269 -22.98 12.96 14.24
C THR A 269 -23.58 12.39 15.53
N SER A 270 -24.79 11.80 15.46
CA SER A 270 -25.36 11.10 16.62
C SER A 270 -24.46 9.95 17.07
N VAL A 271 -24.60 9.50 18.32
CA VAL A 271 -23.80 8.39 18.85
C VAL A 271 -24.03 7.12 18.03
N GLU A 272 -25.26 6.91 17.59
CA GLU A 272 -25.69 5.78 16.77
C GLU A 272 -25.02 5.81 15.39
N ILE A 273 -25.01 6.97 14.72
CA ILE A 273 -24.34 7.15 13.41
C ILE A 273 -22.83 6.94 13.57
N LYS A 274 -22.21 7.57 14.58
CA LYS A 274 -20.77 7.40 14.87
C LYS A 274 -20.42 5.93 15.08
N ARG A 275 -21.26 5.19 15.81
CA ARG A 275 -21.06 3.76 16.08
C ARG A 275 -21.23 2.93 14.81
N ALA A 276 -22.24 3.21 14.00
CA ALA A 276 -22.51 2.51 12.74
C ALA A 276 -21.35 2.70 11.76
N VAL A 277 -20.90 3.93 11.55
CA VAL A 277 -19.74 4.24 10.69
C VAL A 277 -18.47 3.55 11.21
N HIS A 278 -18.21 3.64 12.51
CA HIS A 278 -17.04 2.99 13.09
C HIS A 278 -17.09 1.46 12.94
N ALA A 279 -18.24 0.83 13.19
CA ALA A 279 -18.41 -0.61 12.98
C ALA A 279 -18.18 -0.98 11.52
N HIS A 280 -18.75 -0.21 10.58
CA HIS A 280 -18.58 -0.43 9.15
C HIS A 280 -17.11 -0.34 8.71
N VAL A 281 -16.36 0.66 9.19
CA VAL A 281 -14.91 0.77 8.94
C VAL A 281 -14.16 -0.43 9.51
N VAL A 282 -14.48 -0.85 10.74
CA VAL A 282 -13.84 -2.01 11.37
C VAL A 282 -14.10 -3.28 10.57
N ASP A 283 -15.35 -3.55 10.21
CA ASP A 283 -15.75 -4.74 9.45
C ASP A 283 -15.10 -4.75 8.06
N HIS A 284 -15.05 -3.60 7.39
CA HIS A 284 -14.40 -3.46 6.08
C HIS A 284 -12.89 -3.73 6.16
N LEU A 285 -12.21 -3.21 7.19
CA LEU A 285 -10.79 -3.48 7.41
C LEU A 285 -10.54 -4.96 7.75
N ILE A 286 -11.42 -5.60 8.52
CA ILE A 286 -11.35 -7.04 8.82
C ILE A 286 -11.48 -7.86 7.54
N ALA A 287 -12.45 -7.53 6.69
CA ALA A 287 -12.74 -8.29 5.48
C ALA A 287 -11.67 -8.08 4.39
N ASN A 288 -11.19 -6.85 4.22
CA ASN A 288 -10.45 -6.45 3.01
C ASN A 288 -9.00 -6.04 3.25
N LEU A 289 -8.58 -5.78 4.50
CA LEU A 289 -7.19 -5.44 4.80
C LEU A 289 -6.47 -6.57 5.54
N LEU A 290 -7.03 -7.07 6.65
CA LEU A 290 -6.34 -8.04 7.51
C LEU A 290 -5.88 -9.33 6.80
N PRO A 291 -6.64 -9.91 5.85
CA PRO A 291 -6.20 -11.13 5.14
C PRO A 291 -4.93 -10.92 4.33
N HIS A 292 -4.59 -9.66 4.01
CA HIS A 292 -3.43 -9.28 3.22
C HIS A 292 -2.28 -8.73 4.08
N LEU A 293 -2.39 -8.85 5.40
CA LEU A 293 -1.35 -8.51 6.36
C LEU A 293 -0.78 -9.79 6.98
N PRO A 294 0.55 -9.94 7.11
CA PRO A 294 1.13 -11.09 7.81
C PRO A 294 0.62 -11.17 9.25
N ASN A 295 -0.08 -12.26 9.60
CA ASN A 295 -0.74 -12.44 10.90
C ASN A 295 -1.59 -11.21 11.30
N GLY A 296 -2.29 -10.64 10.32
CA GLY A 296 -3.13 -9.46 10.44
C GLY A 296 -4.16 -9.60 11.55
N ARG A 297 -4.17 -8.66 12.51
CA ARG A 297 -5.09 -8.69 13.65
C ARG A 297 -5.46 -7.31 14.14
N LEU A 298 -6.71 -7.16 14.58
CA LEU A 298 -7.14 -5.92 15.24
C LEU A 298 -6.66 -5.84 16.68
N ARG A 299 -6.19 -4.66 17.07
CA ARG A 299 -5.89 -4.36 18.47
C ARG A 299 -7.16 -3.97 19.22
N MET A 300 -8.02 -4.94 19.52
CA MET A 300 -9.38 -4.76 20.03
C MET A 300 -9.54 -3.72 21.15
N ARG A 301 -8.62 -3.65 22.12
CA ARG A 301 -8.69 -2.65 23.22
C ARG A 301 -8.67 -1.20 22.72
N TYR A 302 -7.96 -0.93 21.64
CA TYR A 302 -7.80 0.41 21.06
C TYR A 302 -8.80 0.66 19.94
N SER A 303 -9.26 -0.40 19.27
CA SER A 303 -10.22 -0.38 18.18
C SER A 303 -11.69 -0.44 18.63
N ARG A 304 -11.99 -0.33 19.93
CA ARG A 304 -13.36 -0.26 20.44
C ARG A 304 -13.90 1.16 20.26
N PHE A 305 -15.15 1.25 19.82
CA PHE A 305 -15.90 2.50 19.77
C PHE A 305 -15.95 3.17 21.15
N ARG A 306 -15.79 4.49 21.17
CA ARG A 306 -15.83 5.33 22.37
C ARG A 306 -16.72 6.54 22.14
N ASP A 307 -17.91 6.51 22.70
CA ASP A 307 -18.93 7.54 22.54
C ASP A 307 -18.39 8.99 22.69
N LYS A 308 -17.69 9.26 23.80
CA LYS A 308 -17.17 10.60 24.12
C LYS A 308 -15.85 10.96 23.43
N ALA A 309 -15.28 10.07 22.61
CA ALA A 309 -14.02 10.36 21.95
C ALA A 309 -14.27 11.22 20.69
N PRO A 310 -13.57 12.36 20.53
CA PRO A 310 -13.72 13.20 19.33
C PRO A 310 -13.20 12.51 18.07
N VAL A 311 -12.31 11.52 18.26
CA VAL A 311 -11.68 10.73 17.21
C VAL A 311 -11.81 9.26 17.60
N GLN A 312 -12.38 8.46 16.71
CA GLN A 312 -12.36 7.01 16.82
C GLN A 312 -11.09 6.46 16.18
N ARG A 313 -10.61 5.32 16.66
CA ARG A 313 -9.34 4.74 16.20
C ARG A 313 -9.55 3.28 15.88
N VAL A 314 -8.95 2.82 14.79
CA VAL A 314 -8.81 1.40 14.47
C VAL A 314 -7.32 1.13 14.28
N ILE A 315 -6.80 0.12 14.97
CA ILE A 315 -5.39 -0.29 14.86
C ILE A 315 -5.35 -1.72 14.33
N CYS A 316 -4.80 -1.88 13.14
CA CYS A 316 -4.52 -3.16 12.49
C CYS A 316 -3.05 -3.51 12.68
N ASN A 317 -2.76 -4.49 13.53
CA ASN A 317 -1.42 -5.02 13.71
C ASN A 317 -1.11 -6.06 12.64
N TYR A 318 0.16 -6.16 12.31
CA TYR A 318 0.73 -7.22 11.48
C TYR A 318 2.09 -7.60 12.08
N ASP A 319 2.55 -8.81 11.78
CA ASP A 319 3.88 -9.24 12.14
C ASP A 319 4.85 -8.76 11.05
N THR A 320 5.76 -7.88 11.44
CA THR A 320 6.83 -7.43 10.53
C THR A 320 7.74 -8.61 10.23
N SER A 321 8.16 -8.69 8.97
CA SER A 321 9.15 -9.66 8.51
C SER A 321 10.58 -9.21 8.87
N LEU A 322 10.74 -7.96 9.32
CA LEU A 322 12.00 -7.29 9.61
C LEU A 322 12.23 -7.12 11.12
N PRO A 323 13.47 -6.85 11.57
CA PRO A 323 13.75 -6.57 12.97
C PRO A 323 12.94 -5.38 13.49
N VAL A 324 12.16 -5.60 14.55
CA VAL A 324 11.33 -4.57 15.18
C VAL A 324 12.22 -3.43 15.70
N ARG A 325 11.93 -2.21 15.27
CA ARG A 325 12.56 -0.99 15.78
C ARG A 325 11.59 -0.19 16.65
N SER A 326 12.11 0.51 17.65
CA SER A 326 11.29 1.33 18.56
C SER A 326 10.77 2.61 17.93
N ASP A 327 11.36 3.07 16.83
CA ASP A 327 11.01 4.33 16.15
C ASP A 327 9.91 4.19 15.09
N VAL A 328 9.56 2.95 14.70
CA VAL A 328 8.47 2.66 13.79
C VAL A 328 7.42 1.82 14.52
N VAL A 329 6.22 2.38 14.68
CA VAL A 329 5.14 1.65 15.35
C VAL A 329 4.65 0.52 14.42
N THR A 330 4.81 -0.74 14.83
CA THR A 330 4.26 -1.87 14.06
C THR A 330 2.73 -1.85 14.17
N GLY A 331 2.07 -1.56 13.05
CA GLY A 331 0.62 -1.47 12.95
C GLY A 331 0.16 -0.27 12.11
N ILE A 332 -0.96 -0.44 11.43
CA ILE A 332 -1.63 0.58 10.64
C ILE A 332 -2.67 1.23 11.54
N LYS A 333 -2.59 2.55 11.68
CA LYS A 333 -3.50 3.32 12.51
C LYS A 333 -4.44 4.11 11.61
N VAL A 334 -5.73 3.83 11.71
CA VAL A 334 -6.81 4.59 11.08
C VAL A 334 -7.50 5.42 12.16
N GLU A 335 -7.61 6.73 11.95
CA GLU A 335 -8.33 7.66 12.82
C GLU A 335 -9.52 8.24 12.07
N ILE A 336 -10.68 8.31 12.72
CA ILE A 336 -11.90 8.88 12.15
C ILE A 336 -12.38 10.01 13.06
N ALA A 337 -12.28 11.24 12.58
CA ALA A 337 -12.82 12.42 13.24
C ALA A 337 -14.28 12.62 12.84
N PHE A 338 -15.15 12.80 13.83
CA PHE A 338 -16.57 13.09 13.61
C PHE A 338 -16.84 14.55 13.94
N LEU A 339 -16.74 15.40 12.92
CA LEU A 339 -16.93 16.84 13.05
C LEU A 339 -18.16 17.26 12.24
N ASN A 340 -19.02 18.09 12.83
CA ASN A 340 -20.24 18.61 12.18
C ASN A 340 -19.97 19.78 11.20
N ALA A 341 -18.75 19.90 10.68
CA ALA A 341 -18.38 20.97 9.77
C ALA A 341 -18.45 20.46 8.34
N GLN A 342 -19.26 21.13 7.50
CA GLN A 342 -19.11 20.96 6.05
C GLN A 342 -17.75 21.52 5.66
N ILE A 343 -16.92 20.66 5.11
CA ILE A 343 -15.60 21.01 4.62
C ILE A 343 -15.49 20.66 3.14
N PRO A 344 -14.76 21.47 2.37
CA PRO A 344 -14.54 21.18 0.97
C PRO A 344 -13.64 19.95 0.84
N VAL A 345 -14.08 19.02 0.00
CA VAL A 345 -13.35 17.82 -0.39
C VAL A 345 -13.23 17.76 -1.91
N VAL A 346 -12.15 17.12 -2.37
CA VAL A 346 -11.88 16.88 -3.78
C VAL A 346 -11.41 15.43 -3.91
N ASP A 347 -11.97 14.71 -4.88
CA ASP A 347 -11.53 13.36 -5.19
C ASP A 347 -10.15 13.40 -5.83
N MET A 348 -9.21 12.68 -5.23
CA MET A 348 -7.80 12.68 -5.63
C MET A 348 -7.32 11.24 -5.77
N SER A 349 -6.60 10.95 -6.84
CA SER A 349 -5.79 9.72 -6.91
C SER A 349 -4.60 9.87 -5.96
N CYS A 350 -4.51 8.96 -5.00
CA CYS A 350 -3.35 8.89 -4.11
C CYS A 350 -2.16 8.25 -4.86
N VAL A 351 -0.94 8.48 -4.38
CA VAL A 351 0.25 7.80 -4.87
C VAL A 351 1.02 7.14 -3.72
N ASN A 352 1.88 6.19 -4.07
CA ASN A 352 2.93 5.71 -3.18
C ASN A 352 3.74 6.89 -2.63
N ASN A 353 4.34 6.74 -1.44
CA ASN A 353 5.07 7.86 -0.85
C ASN A 353 6.24 8.25 -1.76
N PRO A 354 6.32 9.50 -2.26
CA PRO A 354 7.42 9.93 -3.10
C PRO A 354 8.77 9.91 -2.37
N ALA A 355 8.76 9.86 -1.04
CA ALA A 355 9.95 9.62 -0.23
C ALA A 355 10.51 8.19 -0.43
N VAL A 356 9.61 7.21 -0.58
CA VAL A 356 9.94 5.79 -0.63
C VAL A 356 10.08 5.32 -2.08
N VAL A 357 9.24 5.79 -2.99
CA VAL A 357 9.29 5.43 -4.41
C VAL A 357 9.62 6.69 -5.22
N PRO A 358 10.80 6.77 -5.87
CA PRO A 358 11.13 7.93 -6.69
C PRO A 358 10.11 8.15 -7.81
N HIS A 359 9.85 9.42 -8.17
CA HIS A 359 8.80 9.90 -9.08
C HIS A 359 8.67 9.18 -10.44
N THR A 360 9.67 8.41 -10.85
CA THR A 360 9.68 7.64 -12.10
C THR A 360 8.89 6.33 -12.04
N GLN A 361 8.36 5.94 -10.87
CA GLN A 361 7.60 4.70 -10.64
C GLN A 361 6.36 4.91 -9.75
N GLU A 362 5.74 6.09 -9.81
CA GLU A 362 4.49 6.35 -9.09
C GLU A 362 3.41 5.35 -9.54
N THR A 363 2.93 4.54 -8.60
CA THR A 363 1.74 3.71 -8.81
C THR A 363 0.55 4.51 -8.28
N GLU A 364 -0.44 4.73 -9.14
CA GLU A 364 -1.70 5.34 -8.74
C GLU A 364 -2.42 4.38 -7.79
N LEU A 365 -2.81 4.93 -6.64
CA LEU A 365 -3.69 4.31 -5.67
C LEU A 365 -5.14 4.69 -6.00
N GLY A 366 -6.09 4.07 -5.29
CA GLY A 366 -7.51 4.37 -5.42
C GLY A 366 -7.82 5.87 -5.31
N ILE A 367 -8.92 6.27 -5.93
CA ILE A 367 -9.45 7.64 -5.82
C ILE A 367 -10.08 7.78 -4.44
N VAL A 368 -9.63 8.77 -3.67
CA VAL A 368 -10.14 9.04 -2.33
C VAL A 368 -10.61 10.48 -2.24
N SER A 369 -11.79 10.72 -1.68
CA SER A 369 -12.22 12.07 -1.32
C SER A 369 -11.25 12.65 -0.30
N CYS A 370 -10.55 13.73 -0.65
CA CYS A 370 -9.50 14.33 0.16
C CYS A 370 -9.89 15.72 0.62
N VAL A 371 -9.61 16.02 1.89
CA VAL A 371 -9.78 17.36 2.46
C VAL A 371 -8.79 18.33 1.82
N LEU A 372 -9.24 19.54 1.47
CA LEU A 372 -8.36 20.56 0.88
C LEU A 372 -7.16 20.89 1.79
N PRO A 373 -5.96 21.14 1.23
CA PRO A 373 -4.73 21.29 2.01
C PRO A 373 -4.81 22.40 3.06
N TRP A 374 -5.41 23.54 2.71
CA TRP A 374 -5.52 24.66 3.63
C TRP A 374 -6.40 24.34 4.86
N VAL A 375 -7.43 23.50 4.72
CA VAL A 375 -8.24 23.01 5.86
C VAL A 375 -7.37 22.13 6.76
N ILE A 376 -6.58 21.22 6.17
CA ILE A 376 -5.65 20.36 6.91
C ILE A 376 -4.65 21.23 7.69
N LEU A 377 -4.08 22.25 7.05
CA LEU A 377 -3.12 23.17 7.67
C LEU A 377 -3.75 24.01 8.78
N ALA A 378 -4.99 24.48 8.63
CA ALA A 378 -5.73 25.17 9.69
C ALA A 378 -5.88 24.27 10.93
N GLY A 379 -6.19 22.98 10.74
CA GLY A 379 -6.21 22.00 11.82
C GLY A 379 -4.85 21.84 12.53
N LYS A 380 -3.73 21.98 11.81
CA LYS A 380 -2.39 21.96 12.41
C LYS A 380 -2.09 23.23 13.22
N VAL A 381 -2.53 24.40 12.74
CA VAL A 381 -2.45 25.66 13.51
C VAL A 381 -3.24 25.53 14.81
N ALA A 382 -4.49 25.07 14.74
CA ALA A 382 -5.33 24.82 15.92
C ALA A 382 -4.64 23.86 16.90
N ALA A 383 -4.12 22.73 16.40
CA ALA A 383 -3.43 21.78 17.25
C ALA A 383 -2.22 22.39 17.98
N LEU A 384 -1.35 23.12 17.26
CA LEU A 384 -0.17 23.79 17.85
C LEU A 384 -0.57 24.81 18.92
N THR A 385 -1.53 25.68 18.57
CA THR A 385 -2.01 26.76 19.45
C THR A 385 -2.78 26.26 20.68
N GLU A 386 -3.31 25.05 20.64
CA GLU A 386 -3.96 24.41 21.79
C GLU A 386 -2.98 23.69 22.70
N ARG A 387 -2.04 22.93 22.12
CA ARG A 387 -1.23 21.99 22.92
C ARG A 387 0.08 22.57 23.41
N VAL A 388 0.75 23.42 22.62
CA VAL A 388 2.05 23.99 23.02
C VAL A 388 1.91 24.82 24.32
N PRO A 389 0.94 25.72 24.46
CA PRO A 389 0.76 26.48 25.70
C PRO A 389 0.50 25.58 26.92
N VAL A 390 -0.32 24.54 26.75
CA VAL A 390 -0.69 23.60 27.83
C VAL A 390 0.51 22.78 28.30
N TRP A 391 1.47 22.51 27.42
CA TRP A 391 2.68 21.76 27.76
C TRP A 391 3.74 22.59 28.47
N GLU A 392 3.58 23.90 28.54
CA GLU A 392 4.50 24.74 29.30
C GLU A 392 4.53 24.29 30.77
N GLY A 393 5.74 24.04 31.29
CA GLY A 393 5.93 23.53 32.65
C GLY A 393 5.57 22.05 32.86
N MET A 394 4.98 21.35 31.87
CA MET A 394 4.78 19.90 31.96
C MET A 394 6.11 19.14 31.83
N GLU A 395 6.18 17.99 32.48
CA GLU A 395 7.34 17.10 32.40
C GLU A 395 7.62 16.61 30.97
N LEU A 396 8.90 16.46 30.63
CA LEU A 396 9.35 16.09 29.29
C LEU A 396 8.74 14.78 28.76
N HIS A 397 8.56 13.78 29.64
CA HIS A 397 8.02 12.48 29.25
C HIS A 397 6.53 12.52 28.83
N LEU A 398 5.82 13.60 29.16
CA LEU A 398 4.44 13.85 28.73
C LEU A 398 4.37 14.54 27.37
N ARG A 399 5.50 15.01 26.84
CA ARG A 399 5.59 15.70 25.56
C ARG A 399 6.10 14.72 24.50
N SER A 400 5.42 14.69 23.36
CA SER A 400 5.83 13.84 22.23
C SER A 400 6.54 14.66 21.16
N ALA A 401 7.75 14.24 20.78
CA ALA A 401 8.48 14.83 19.66
C ALA A 401 7.71 14.72 18.34
N ASP A 402 6.83 13.71 18.20
CA ASP A 402 5.94 13.56 17.04
C ASP A 402 5.01 14.75 16.83
N PHE A 403 4.80 15.57 17.84
CA PHE A 403 3.96 16.75 17.72
C PHE A 403 4.59 17.84 16.86
N MET A 404 5.93 17.90 16.79
CA MET A 404 6.63 18.87 15.94
C MET A 404 6.42 18.65 14.44
N ARG A 405 5.83 17.51 14.04
CA ARG A 405 5.36 17.28 12.68
C ARG A 405 4.40 18.36 12.19
N HIS A 406 3.59 18.93 13.08
CA HIS A 406 2.63 19.98 12.69
C HIS A 406 3.35 21.24 12.23
N LEU A 407 4.43 21.63 12.91
CA LEU A 407 5.26 22.77 12.54
C LEU A 407 6.02 22.49 11.23
N VAL A 408 6.56 21.28 11.08
CA VAL A 408 7.22 20.84 9.83
C VAL A 408 6.25 20.92 8.64
N ASP A 409 5.05 20.34 8.77
CA ASP A 409 4.06 20.32 7.70
C ASP A 409 3.63 21.75 7.30
N LEU A 410 3.44 22.66 8.26
CA LEU A 410 3.12 24.06 7.98
C LEU A 410 4.23 24.75 7.19
N TYR A 411 5.49 24.53 7.58
CA TYR A 411 6.64 25.10 6.90
C TYR A 411 6.83 24.55 5.48
N LEU A 412 6.69 23.23 5.31
CA LEU A 412 6.81 22.58 3.99
C LEU A 412 5.67 23.02 3.05
N CYS A 413 4.45 23.17 3.56
CA CYS A 413 3.30 23.65 2.80
C CYS A 413 3.19 25.18 2.67
N ARG A 414 4.24 25.96 2.98
CA ARG A 414 4.15 27.44 2.94
C ARG A 414 3.77 28.05 1.59
N VAL A 415 3.92 27.27 0.51
CA VAL A 415 3.51 27.63 -0.85
C VAL A 415 2.00 27.54 -1.08
N VAL A 416 1.24 26.90 -0.18
CA VAL A 416 -0.21 26.68 -0.31
C VAL A 416 -1.02 27.90 0.09
N TYR A 417 -0.51 28.74 1.01
CA TYR A 417 -1.23 29.90 1.54
C TYR A 417 -0.58 31.27 1.20
N PRO A 418 -0.16 31.53 -0.07
CA PRO A 418 0.34 32.84 -0.45
C PRO A 418 -0.81 33.84 -0.66
N SER A 419 -2.02 33.37 -0.95
CA SER A 419 -3.15 34.23 -1.30
C SER A 419 -3.95 34.66 -0.05
N PRO A 420 -4.40 35.92 0.02
CA PRO A 420 -5.31 36.38 1.09
C PRO A 420 -6.61 35.57 1.17
N ALA A 421 -7.14 35.09 0.04
CA ALA A 421 -8.36 34.28 0.00
C ALA A 421 -8.18 32.95 0.75
N THR A 422 -7.07 32.23 0.47
CA THR A 422 -6.76 30.98 1.17
C THR A 422 -6.58 31.20 2.67
N VAL A 423 -5.95 32.30 3.08
CA VAL A 423 -5.80 32.65 4.50
C VAL A 423 -7.16 32.94 5.14
N ALA A 424 -8.07 33.62 4.44
CA ALA A 424 -9.43 33.84 4.93
C ALA A 424 -10.21 32.53 5.11
N ASP A 425 -10.10 31.62 4.15
CA ASP A 425 -10.70 30.29 4.24
C ASP A 425 -10.13 29.49 5.43
N MET A 426 -8.81 29.53 5.64
CA MET A 426 -8.16 28.93 6.81
C MET A 426 -8.68 29.54 8.11
N ARG A 427 -8.80 30.88 8.17
CA ARG A 427 -9.30 31.60 9.35
C ARG A 427 -10.72 31.17 9.70
N PHE A 428 -11.57 30.93 8.71
CA PHE A 428 -12.94 30.46 8.92
C PHE A 428 -13.01 29.06 9.57
N GLN A 429 -11.98 28.22 9.38
CA GLN A 429 -11.91 26.89 10.01
C GLN A 429 -11.43 26.93 11.47
N LEU A 430 -10.94 28.08 11.96
CA LEU A 430 -10.44 28.23 13.32
C LEU A 430 -11.58 28.72 14.23
N PRO A 431 -12.01 27.92 15.23
CA PRO A 431 -13.17 28.25 16.07
C PRO A 431 -12.91 29.41 17.05
N GLN A 432 -11.65 29.78 17.27
CA GLN A 432 -11.26 30.82 18.22
C GLN A 432 -11.70 32.22 17.75
N SER A 433 -12.00 33.11 18.69
CA SER A 433 -12.12 34.55 18.39
C SER A 433 -10.76 35.14 17.98
N ASN A 434 -10.73 36.33 17.38
CA ASN A 434 -9.46 36.97 17.01
C ASN A 434 -8.57 37.22 18.23
N ASP A 435 -9.14 37.68 19.35
CA ASP A 435 -8.38 37.91 20.59
C ASP A 435 -7.84 36.59 21.18
N GLU A 436 -8.67 35.54 21.19
CA GLU A 436 -8.25 34.23 21.68
C GLU A 436 -7.14 33.63 20.80
N LEU A 437 -7.31 33.68 19.48
CA LEU A 437 -6.31 33.22 18.52
C LEU A 437 -5.01 34.00 18.66
N ALA A 438 -5.07 35.34 18.78
CA ALA A 438 -3.90 36.19 18.95
C ALA A 438 -3.13 35.84 20.23
N ASN A 439 -3.83 35.70 21.35
CA ASN A 439 -3.22 35.32 22.63
C ASN A 439 -2.57 33.93 22.54
N ARG A 440 -3.24 32.94 21.96
CA ARG A 440 -2.70 31.58 21.81
C ARG A 440 -1.52 31.52 20.85
N LEU A 441 -1.56 32.25 19.73
CA LEU A 441 -0.46 32.36 18.78
C LEU A 441 0.77 32.96 19.45
N HIS A 442 0.61 34.10 20.13
CA HIS A 442 1.69 34.77 20.83
C HIS A 442 2.33 33.86 21.89
N HIS A 443 1.51 33.20 22.72
CA HIS A 443 1.99 32.25 23.72
C HIS A 443 2.71 31.06 23.07
N THR A 444 2.15 30.48 22.01
CA THR A 444 2.76 29.36 21.27
C THR A 444 4.12 29.74 20.71
N CYS A 445 4.23 30.88 20.03
CA CYS A 445 5.51 31.36 19.48
C CYS A 445 6.53 31.61 20.59
N ARG A 446 6.12 32.21 21.71
CA ARG A 446 7.00 32.37 22.88
C ARG A 446 7.53 31.01 23.36
N CYS A 447 6.66 30.05 23.62
CA CYS A 447 7.05 28.71 24.07
C CYS A 447 8.01 28.03 23.09
N LEU A 448 7.72 28.07 21.79
CA LEU A 448 8.58 27.50 20.75
C LEU A 448 9.98 28.13 20.76
N ARG A 449 10.09 29.44 20.99
CA ARG A 449 11.38 30.16 21.02
C ARG A 449 12.15 29.98 22.32
N THR A 450 11.46 29.91 23.46
CA THR A 450 12.12 29.94 24.78
C THR A 450 12.41 28.57 25.34
N ASP A 451 11.64 27.55 25.00
CA ASP A 451 11.85 26.20 25.52
C ASP A 451 12.69 25.36 24.53
N PRO A 452 13.96 25.04 24.87
CA PRO A 452 14.86 24.32 23.97
C PRO A 452 14.41 22.87 23.70
N PHE A 453 13.40 22.36 24.41
CA PHE A 453 12.76 21.10 24.07
C PHE A 453 12.23 21.10 22.64
N TYR A 454 11.55 22.16 22.20
CA TYR A 454 10.89 22.17 20.89
C TYR A 454 11.89 22.16 19.74
N ALA A 455 12.99 22.90 19.86
CA ALA A 455 14.08 22.88 18.87
C ALA A 455 14.68 21.47 18.74
N ARG A 456 14.99 20.80 19.86
CA ARG A 456 15.49 19.42 19.86
C ARG A 456 14.48 18.42 19.31
N ALA A 457 13.21 18.56 19.70
CA ALA A 457 12.13 17.69 19.22
C ALA A 457 11.89 17.86 17.71
N PHE A 458 11.99 19.09 17.20
CA PHE A 458 11.88 19.40 15.77
C PHE A 458 13.04 18.80 14.99
N GLN A 459 14.27 18.94 15.47
CA GLN A 459 15.44 18.31 14.86
C GLN A 459 15.32 16.77 14.87
N ALA A 460 15.01 16.18 16.02
CA ALA A 460 14.83 14.73 16.15
C ALA A 460 13.72 14.20 15.23
N TYR A 461 12.63 14.97 15.08
CA TYR A 461 11.56 14.62 14.15
C TYR A 461 12.03 14.67 12.69
N GLN A 462 12.78 15.70 12.29
CA GLN A 462 13.32 15.81 10.94
C GLN A 462 14.27 14.64 10.61
N GLU A 463 15.23 14.37 11.48
CA GLU A 463 16.19 13.28 11.31
C GLU A 463 15.50 11.92 11.20
N ARG A 464 14.37 11.77 11.91
CA ARG A 464 13.57 10.56 11.81
C ARG A 464 12.69 10.52 10.57
N MET A 465 12.01 11.59 10.17
CA MET A 465 10.86 11.48 9.24
C MET A 465 11.11 12.06 7.86
N LEU A 466 12.09 12.96 7.71
CA LEU A 466 12.51 13.45 6.40
C LEU A 466 13.47 12.44 5.79
N VAL A 467 13.16 12.05 4.57
CA VAL A 467 13.86 10.99 3.85
C VAL A 467 14.92 11.58 2.94
N GLY A 468 16.04 10.85 2.81
CA GLY A 468 17.11 11.13 1.86
C GLY A 468 18.08 12.23 2.31
N GLN A 469 19.36 12.09 1.93
CA GLN A 469 20.41 13.08 2.19
C GLN A 469 20.22 14.41 1.44
N THR A 470 19.24 14.48 0.52
CA THR A 470 18.98 15.63 -0.35
C THR A 470 17.91 16.58 0.17
N SER A 471 17.15 16.19 1.20
CA SER A 471 16.17 17.08 1.83
C SER A 471 16.91 18.19 2.58
N PRO A 472 16.70 19.48 2.26
CA PRO A 472 17.37 20.56 2.97
C PRO A 472 16.96 20.51 4.44
N ARG A 473 17.95 20.50 5.34
CA ARG A 473 17.70 20.60 6.78
C ARG A 473 16.89 21.87 7.04
N LEU A 474 15.69 21.70 7.59
CA LEU A 474 14.80 22.80 7.89
C LEU A 474 15.32 23.51 9.15
N SER A 475 15.47 24.83 9.10
CA SER A 475 15.77 25.62 10.30
C SER A 475 14.52 25.70 11.17
N PHE A 476 14.69 25.40 12.45
CA PHE A 476 13.62 25.53 13.44
C PHE A 476 13.17 26.98 13.55
N GLU A 477 14.13 27.90 13.58
CA GLU A 477 13.89 29.34 13.67
C GLU A 477 13.04 29.83 12.49
N LEU A 478 13.41 29.44 11.26
CA LEU A 478 12.62 29.78 10.07
C LEU A 478 11.22 29.16 10.07
N ALA A 479 11.07 27.96 10.65
CA ALA A 479 9.76 27.32 10.79
C ALA A 479 8.87 28.07 11.79
N VAL A 480 9.44 28.52 12.91
CA VAL A 480 8.73 29.34 13.90
C VAL A 480 8.39 30.72 13.32
N ASP A 481 9.32 31.36 12.61
CA ASP A 481 9.08 32.65 11.95
C ASP A 481 7.95 32.53 10.92
N ASN A 482 7.96 31.46 10.10
CA ASN A 482 6.90 31.20 9.14
C ASN A 482 5.53 30.98 9.81
N PHE A 483 5.50 30.23 10.92
CA PHE A 483 4.29 30.03 11.71
C PHE A 483 3.75 31.34 12.30
N GLU A 484 4.63 32.19 12.84
CA GLU A 484 4.26 33.51 13.35
C GLU A 484 3.70 34.42 12.25
N GLN A 485 4.35 34.44 11.08
CA GLN A 485 3.87 35.22 9.93
C GLN A 485 2.52 34.72 9.41
N LEU A 486 2.29 33.41 9.37
CA LEU A 486 0.96 32.85 9.07
C LEU A 486 -0.07 33.30 10.11
N GLY A 487 0.29 33.27 11.40
CA GLY A 487 -0.55 33.77 12.49
C GLY A 487 -0.97 35.23 12.31
N LEU A 488 -0.02 36.11 11.97
CA LEU A 488 -0.30 37.52 11.70
C LEU A 488 -1.25 37.71 10.51
N ARG A 489 -1.09 36.92 9.45
CA ARG A 489 -1.98 36.97 8.28
C ARG A 489 -3.39 36.51 8.64
N LEU A 490 -3.54 35.47 9.47
CA LEU A 490 -4.83 34.98 9.94
C LEU A 490 -5.57 36.04 10.78
N LEU A 491 -4.85 36.84 11.56
CA LEU A 491 -5.41 37.91 12.38
C LEU A 491 -5.76 39.18 11.59
N ALA A 492 -5.24 39.32 10.37
CA ALA A 492 -5.50 40.46 9.49
C ALA A 492 -6.78 40.29 8.64
N ILE A 493 -7.35 39.09 8.62
CA ILE A 493 -8.69 38.78 8.08
C ILE A 493 -9.73 39.12 9.14
#